data_AF-A0A094HC01-F1
#
_entry.id   AF-A0A094HC01-F1
#
_cell.length_a   1.000
_cell.length_b   1.000
_cell.length_c   1.000
_cell.angle_alpha   90.00
_cell.angle_beta   90.00
_cell.angle_gamma   90.00
#
_symmetry.space_group_name_H-M   'P 1'
#
loop_
_entity.id
_entity.type
_entity.pdbx_description
1 polymer ?
#
loop_
_entity_poly.entity_id
_entity_poly.type
_entity_poly.pdbx_seq_one_letter_code
_entity_poly.pdbx_strand_id
1 'polypeptide(L)'
;MTPKSTFDSLLLLLAAVVAVPAALADPGCAPGGNFDLSFWSLQLPTGDSGSFTTIKSADLQGCSGYQDSNFSTDKSSGAIVLIAPGNPDLTHCFTSSGSSHCRTELREVDSKTGKNAAWSPKKTNSLTVSMTVKAADDGSHGTAIGQVFAADASKPLAEMYYSRKGEIVVGVKPDADSGQIVTKVGNVAVGTKFEYKLEYSKDVLTVTINGKATKLDTGNWDSPNCYFKTGNYNQGKSADSSKVVIAAIKVSHS
;
A
#
# COMPACT_ATOMS: atom_id res chain seq x y z
N MET A 1 -46.81 -41.99 38.82
CA MET A 1 -45.43 -41.87 38.32
C MET A 1 -45.39 -40.66 37.40
N THR A 2 -44.83 -39.56 37.87
CA THR A 2 -44.77 -38.27 37.16
C THR A 2 -43.32 -37.79 37.27
N PRO A 3 -42.61 -37.52 36.16
CA PRO A 3 -41.21 -37.14 36.23
C PRO A 3 -41.07 -35.66 36.62
N LYS A 4 -40.19 -35.37 37.58
CA LYS A 4 -39.73 -34.02 37.93
C LYS A 4 -38.79 -33.54 36.83
N SER A 5 -39.12 -32.42 36.18
CA SER A 5 -38.22 -31.67 35.31
C SER A 5 -37.41 -30.70 36.19
N THR A 6 -36.09 -30.86 36.20
CA THR A 6 -35.13 -29.90 36.75
C THR A 6 -34.70 -28.95 35.64
N PHE A 7 -34.97 -27.66 35.82
CA PHE A 7 -34.42 -26.61 34.97
C PHE A 7 -33.04 -26.22 35.50
N ASP A 8 -31.99 -26.57 34.75
CA ASP A 8 -30.64 -26.00 34.94
C ASP A 8 -30.60 -24.59 34.34
N SER A 9 -30.47 -23.59 35.21
CA SER A 9 -30.21 -22.20 34.80
C SER A 9 -28.75 -22.06 34.37
N LEU A 10 -28.54 -21.98 33.06
CA LEU A 10 -27.25 -21.63 32.47
C LEU A 10 -27.01 -20.12 32.62
N LEU A 11 -26.11 -19.74 33.54
CA LEU A 11 -25.69 -18.35 33.74
C LEU A 11 -24.77 -17.94 32.57
N LEU A 12 -25.28 -17.15 31.61
CA LEU A 12 -24.47 -16.53 30.56
C LEU A 12 -23.64 -15.37 31.17
N LEU A 13 -22.33 -15.59 31.35
CA LEU A 13 -21.40 -14.49 31.58
C LEU A 13 -21.20 -13.73 30.26
N LEU A 14 -21.81 -12.55 30.14
CA LEU A 14 -21.43 -11.57 29.12
C LEU A 14 -20.03 -11.04 29.49
N ALA A 15 -19.00 -11.50 28.77
CA ALA A 15 -17.71 -10.84 28.77
C ALA A 15 -17.89 -9.46 28.11
N ALA A 16 -17.85 -8.39 28.91
CA ALA A 16 -17.78 -7.03 28.40
C ALA A 16 -16.46 -6.87 27.63
N VAL A 17 -16.54 -6.80 26.30
CA VAL A 17 -15.40 -6.44 25.46
C VAL A 17 -15.11 -4.98 25.73
N VAL A 18 -14.08 -4.70 26.54
CA VAL A 18 -13.54 -3.35 26.69
C VAL A 18 -12.91 -2.98 25.36
N ALA A 19 -13.61 -2.20 24.54
CA ALA A 19 -13.06 -1.59 23.35
C ALA A 19 -11.98 -0.58 23.80
N VAL A 20 -10.72 -0.98 23.68
CA VAL A 20 -9.59 -0.04 23.84
C VAL A 20 -9.73 1.01 22.74
N PRO A 21 -9.75 2.32 23.05
CA PRO A 21 -9.74 3.34 22.02
C PRO A 21 -8.51 3.13 21.15
N ALA A 22 -8.68 3.05 19.83
CA ALA A 22 -7.54 3.21 18.93
C ALA A 22 -6.87 4.54 19.29
N ALA A 23 -5.60 4.50 19.71
CA ALA A 23 -4.85 5.71 19.96
C ALA A 23 -5.01 6.62 18.73
N LEU A 24 -5.62 7.78 18.92
CA LEU A 24 -5.79 8.76 17.85
C LEU A 24 -4.38 9.15 17.41
N ALA A 25 -4.12 9.11 16.09
CA ALA A 25 -2.86 9.57 15.54
C ALA A 25 -2.61 11.03 15.96
N ASP A 26 -1.38 11.35 16.36
CA ASP A 26 -0.97 12.69 16.78
C ASP A 26 -0.63 13.55 15.55
N PRO A 27 -1.45 14.55 15.18
CA PRO A 27 -1.19 15.39 14.01
C PRO A 27 0.06 16.29 14.17
N GLY A 28 0.57 16.43 15.40
CA GLY A 28 1.80 17.13 15.73
C GLY A 28 3.06 16.36 15.30
N CYS A 29 2.99 15.03 15.25
CA CYS A 29 4.10 14.17 14.87
C CYS A 29 4.28 14.04 13.35
N ALA A 30 5.51 13.73 12.93
CA ALA A 30 5.78 13.20 11.59
C ALA A 30 5.11 11.81 11.39
N PRO A 31 4.98 11.32 10.14
CA PRO A 31 4.27 10.07 9.87
C PRO A 31 4.76 8.87 10.71
N GLY A 32 6.06 8.74 10.96
CA GLY A 32 6.61 7.65 11.77
C GLY A 32 6.31 7.70 13.26
N GLY A 33 5.74 8.80 13.77
CA GLY A 33 5.21 8.85 15.13
C GLY A 33 3.82 8.24 15.25
N ASN A 34 3.08 8.17 14.13
CA ASN A 34 1.70 7.70 14.07
C ASN A 34 1.57 6.30 13.46
N PHE A 35 2.54 5.90 12.63
CA PHE A 35 2.55 4.65 11.90
C PHE A 35 3.84 3.89 12.16
N ASP A 36 3.76 2.57 12.23
CA ASP A 36 4.94 1.72 12.26
C ASP A 36 5.63 1.71 10.88
N LEU A 37 6.56 2.64 10.71
CA LEU A 37 7.36 2.77 9.49
C LEU A 37 8.63 1.92 9.50
N SER A 38 8.83 1.05 10.49
CA SER A 38 9.99 0.15 10.53
C SER A 38 10.06 -0.77 9.31
N PHE A 39 8.90 -1.14 8.76
CA PHE A 39 8.73 -1.98 7.56
C PHE A 39 8.95 -1.24 6.23
N TRP A 40 9.32 0.04 6.21
CA TRP A 40 9.33 0.81 4.97
C TRP A 40 10.61 1.62 4.78
N SER A 41 11.10 1.70 3.55
CA SER A 41 11.82 2.87 3.06
C SER A 41 10.89 3.72 2.19
N LEU A 42 11.22 4.99 1.97
CA LEU A 42 10.41 5.91 1.17
C LEU A 42 11.19 6.36 -0.06
N GLN A 43 10.59 6.18 -1.24
CA GLN A 43 11.10 6.70 -2.51
C GLN A 43 10.42 8.04 -2.79
N LEU A 44 11.20 9.10 -2.97
CA LEU A 44 10.70 10.46 -3.20
C LEU A 44 10.72 10.84 -4.68
N PRO A 45 10.04 11.92 -5.09
CA PRO A 45 10.10 12.44 -6.46
C PRO A 45 11.25 13.44 -6.63
N THR A 46 12.00 13.71 -5.56
CA THR A 46 13.25 14.46 -5.53
C THR A 46 14.43 13.51 -5.67
N GLY A 47 15.60 14.04 -5.99
CA GLY A 47 16.78 13.22 -6.25
C GLY A 47 17.97 14.03 -6.68
N ASP A 48 19.03 13.31 -7.01
CA ASP A 48 20.26 13.82 -7.60
C ASP A 48 20.84 12.78 -8.56
N SER A 49 21.75 13.23 -9.44
CA SER A 49 22.58 12.34 -10.28
C SER A 49 21.80 11.26 -11.07
N GLY A 50 20.58 11.55 -11.50
CA GLY A 50 19.75 10.62 -12.29
C GLY A 50 19.05 9.51 -11.50
N SER A 51 18.97 9.62 -10.17
CA SER A 51 18.18 8.71 -9.33
C SER A 51 17.33 9.49 -8.33
N PHE A 52 16.15 8.98 -8.01
CA PHE A 52 15.38 9.50 -6.89
C PHE A 52 16.07 9.27 -5.54
N THR A 53 15.78 10.14 -4.57
CA THR A 53 16.16 10.01 -3.17
C THR A 53 15.37 8.89 -2.50
N THR A 54 16.06 8.05 -1.72
CA THR A 54 15.43 7.06 -0.84
C THR A 54 15.72 7.39 0.62
N ILE A 55 14.67 7.60 1.42
CA ILE A 55 14.77 7.76 2.87
C ILE A 55 14.72 6.37 3.50
N LYS A 56 15.69 6.08 4.39
CA LYS A 56 15.81 4.77 5.03
C LYS A 56 14.77 4.62 6.15
N SER A 57 14.43 3.38 6.48
CA SER A 57 13.49 3.05 7.56
C SER A 57 13.82 3.74 8.88
N ALA A 58 15.09 3.75 9.29
CA ALA A 58 15.50 4.39 10.54
C ALA A 58 15.19 5.90 10.58
N ASP A 59 15.28 6.57 9.44
CA ASP A 59 15.04 8.01 9.34
C ASP A 59 13.54 8.35 9.25
N LEU A 60 12.68 7.37 8.94
CA LEU A 60 11.24 7.56 8.88
C LEU A 60 10.58 7.47 10.26
N GLN A 61 11.19 6.76 11.22
CA GLN A 61 10.56 6.35 12.47
C GLN A 61 10.48 7.47 13.52
N GLY A 62 9.44 7.40 14.36
CA GLY A 62 9.24 8.30 15.50
C GLY A 62 8.63 9.64 15.14
N CYS A 63 8.25 10.40 16.16
CA CYS A 63 7.55 11.69 16.03
C CYS A 63 8.39 12.75 15.29
N SER A 64 9.72 12.63 15.34
CA SER A 64 10.68 13.49 14.64
C SER A 64 11.22 12.86 13.35
N GLY A 65 10.59 11.77 12.88
CA GLY A 65 10.96 11.12 11.62
C GLY A 65 10.80 12.03 10.42
N TYR A 66 11.31 11.58 9.27
CA TYR A 66 11.32 12.36 8.04
C TYR A 66 9.91 12.75 7.60
N GLN A 67 9.79 14.00 7.14
CA GLN A 67 8.64 14.55 6.45
C GLN A 67 9.08 15.72 5.56
N ASP A 68 8.34 15.95 4.48
CA ASP A 68 8.51 17.08 3.58
C ASP A 68 7.16 17.48 2.94
N SER A 69 7.18 18.25 1.86
CA SER A 69 5.96 18.63 1.14
C SER A 69 5.30 17.47 0.39
N ASN A 70 6.03 16.39 0.08
CA ASN A 70 5.52 15.23 -0.65
C ASN A 70 5.05 14.13 0.30
N PHE A 71 5.68 13.99 1.46
CA PHE A 71 5.40 12.99 2.49
C PHE A 71 5.24 13.66 3.86
N SER A 72 4.02 13.77 4.35
CA SER A 72 3.73 14.51 5.59
C SER A 72 2.57 13.94 6.37
N THR A 73 2.38 14.44 7.59
CA THR A 73 1.20 14.15 8.41
C THR A 73 0.07 15.13 8.11
N ASP A 74 -1.12 14.61 7.83
CA ASP A 74 -2.34 15.40 7.79
C ASP A 74 -2.62 16.01 9.17
N LYS A 75 -2.67 17.35 9.23
CA LYS A 75 -2.77 18.08 10.49
C LYS A 75 -4.13 17.98 11.18
N SER A 76 -5.14 17.40 10.53
CA SER A 76 -6.45 17.16 11.13
C SER A 76 -6.61 15.73 11.65
N SER A 77 -6.07 14.74 10.93
CA SER A 77 -6.34 13.33 11.22
C SER A 77 -5.11 12.52 11.66
N GLY A 78 -3.90 13.09 11.54
CA GLY A 78 -2.66 12.37 11.79
C GLY A 78 -2.28 11.35 10.71
N ALA A 79 -3.01 11.30 9.59
CA ALA A 79 -2.80 10.33 8.50
C ALA A 79 -1.57 10.67 7.64
N ILE A 80 -1.00 9.68 6.96
CA ILE A 80 0.10 9.93 6.00
C ILE A 80 -0.47 10.56 4.74
N VAL A 81 0.11 11.65 4.28
CA VAL A 81 -0.16 12.29 2.99
C VAL A 81 1.01 12.00 2.05
N LEU A 82 0.72 11.47 0.85
CA LEU A 82 1.71 11.23 -0.20
C LEU A 82 1.29 11.93 -1.49
N ILE A 83 2.09 12.88 -1.96
CA ILE A 83 1.90 13.65 -3.20
C ILE A 83 3.02 13.29 -4.17
N ALA A 84 2.68 13.03 -5.43
CA ALA A 84 3.65 12.77 -6.48
C ALA A 84 3.39 13.71 -7.67
N PRO A 85 4.40 14.42 -8.18
CA PRO A 85 4.30 15.22 -9.41
C PRO A 85 3.85 14.37 -10.60
N GLY A 86 3.32 15.04 -11.64
CA GLY A 86 2.97 14.44 -12.92
C GLY A 86 4.19 14.03 -13.76
N ASN A 87 4.07 14.06 -15.08
CA ASN A 87 5.11 13.63 -16.01
C ASN A 87 6.51 14.25 -15.71
N PRO A 88 7.57 13.43 -15.53
CA PRO A 88 8.92 13.92 -15.24
C PRO A 88 9.48 14.92 -16.25
N ASP A 89 9.13 14.82 -17.53
CA ASP A 89 9.60 15.76 -18.56
C ASP A 89 9.03 17.16 -18.37
N LEU A 90 7.87 17.27 -17.72
CA LEU A 90 7.16 18.52 -17.47
C LEU A 90 7.41 19.07 -16.06
N THR A 91 7.59 18.19 -15.08
CA THR A 91 7.73 18.58 -13.66
C THR A 91 9.15 18.44 -13.13
N HIS A 92 10.06 17.88 -13.92
CA HIS A 92 11.46 17.64 -13.58
C HIS A 92 11.65 16.84 -12.29
N CYS A 93 10.72 15.92 -12.00
CA CYS A 93 10.92 14.98 -10.90
C CYS A 93 12.02 13.98 -11.27
N PHE A 94 12.60 13.35 -10.25
CA PHE A 94 13.57 12.30 -10.44
C PHE A 94 12.90 10.94 -10.56
N THR A 95 13.41 10.13 -11.48
CA THR A 95 13.06 8.71 -11.63
C THR A 95 14.30 7.85 -11.43
N SER A 96 14.20 6.54 -11.65
CA SER A 96 15.36 5.63 -11.71
C SER A 96 15.37 4.92 -13.06
N SER A 97 16.47 4.24 -13.41
CA SER A 97 16.58 3.50 -14.67
C SER A 97 15.46 2.47 -14.91
N GLY A 98 14.81 1.99 -13.84
CA GLY A 98 13.68 1.06 -13.93
C GLY A 98 12.29 1.72 -13.93
N SER A 99 12.20 3.05 -13.97
CA SER A 99 10.95 3.81 -13.86
C SER A 99 10.93 5.04 -14.75
N SER A 100 9.84 5.22 -15.49
CA SER A 100 9.58 6.42 -16.30
C SER A 100 8.70 7.46 -15.60
N HIS A 101 8.31 7.22 -14.35
CA HIS A 101 7.25 7.98 -13.67
C HIS A 101 7.66 8.44 -12.27
N CYS A 102 7.11 9.57 -11.82
CA CYS A 102 7.36 10.14 -10.50
C CYS A 102 6.65 9.37 -9.39
N ARG A 103 7.23 9.35 -8.19
CA ARG A 103 6.63 8.67 -7.04
C ARG A 103 6.92 9.34 -5.72
N THR A 104 5.98 9.18 -4.80
CA THR A 104 6.19 9.25 -3.35
C THR A 104 5.62 7.96 -2.79
N GLU A 105 6.46 6.95 -2.66
CA GLU A 105 6.00 5.57 -2.49
C GLU A 105 6.84 4.82 -1.47
N LEU A 106 6.16 4.13 -0.55
CA LEU A 106 6.77 3.27 0.44
C LEU A 106 7.16 1.94 -0.22
N ARG A 107 8.36 1.47 0.08
CA ARG A 107 8.94 0.22 -0.41
C ARG A 107 9.31 -0.66 0.78
N GLU A 108 8.73 -1.86 0.85
CA GLU A 108 8.79 -2.71 2.03
C GLU A 108 10.22 -3.20 2.34
N VAL A 109 10.75 -2.93 3.53
CA VAL A 109 12.03 -3.44 4.05
C VAL A 109 11.80 -4.44 5.19
N ASP A 110 12.81 -5.24 5.49
CA ASP A 110 12.83 -6.04 6.71
C ASP A 110 12.87 -5.12 7.93
N SER A 111 11.89 -5.22 8.83
CA SER A 111 11.71 -4.27 9.94
C SER A 111 12.80 -4.34 11.01
N LYS A 112 13.56 -5.43 11.08
CA LYS A 112 14.64 -5.59 12.06
C LYS A 112 15.95 -5.01 11.56
N THR A 113 16.17 -5.05 10.25
CA THR A 113 17.46 -4.71 9.64
C THR A 113 17.41 -3.46 8.76
N GLY A 114 16.22 -3.01 8.34
CA GLY A 114 16.01 -1.95 7.37
C GLY A 114 16.50 -2.30 5.95
N LYS A 115 16.93 -3.56 5.72
CA LYS A 115 17.39 -4.03 4.41
C LYS A 115 16.23 -4.37 3.49
N ASN A 116 16.52 -4.47 2.20
CA ASN A 116 15.49 -4.76 1.22
C ASN A 116 14.76 -6.09 1.52
N ALA A 117 13.43 -6.03 1.71
CA ALA A 117 12.62 -7.24 1.83
C ALA A 117 12.60 -8.01 0.49
N ALA A 118 12.57 -9.33 0.60
CA ALA A 118 12.45 -10.28 -0.50
C ALA A 118 11.86 -11.58 0.08
N TRP A 119 10.54 -11.63 0.24
CA TRP A 119 9.82 -12.76 0.83
C TRP A 119 9.31 -13.74 -0.22
N SER A 120 9.24 -15.02 0.13
CA SER A 120 8.74 -16.05 -0.78
C SER A 120 7.20 -16.07 -0.79
N PRO A 121 6.54 -16.08 -1.96
CA PRO A 121 5.08 -16.19 -2.08
C PRO A 121 4.54 -17.57 -1.69
N LYS A 122 5.40 -18.56 -1.45
CA LYS A 122 5.03 -19.87 -0.90
C LYS A 122 4.57 -19.79 0.56
N LYS A 123 4.96 -18.73 1.27
CA LYS A 123 4.54 -18.42 2.65
C LYS A 123 3.25 -17.59 2.65
N THR A 124 2.85 -17.06 3.81
CA THR A 124 1.76 -16.10 3.90
C THR A 124 2.32 -14.69 3.96
N ASN A 125 1.94 -13.83 3.02
CA ASN A 125 2.39 -12.45 2.93
C ASN A 125 1.20 -11.55 2.59
N SER A 126 0.97 -10.51 3.39
CA SER A 126 -0.10 -9.55 3.13
C SER A 126 0.26 -8.12 3.51
N LEU A 127 -0.27 -7.20 2.72
CA LEU A 127 -0.31 -5.76 2.98
C LEU A 127 -1.78 -5.33 3.05
N THR A 128 -2.18 -4.71 4.15
CA THR A 128 -3.51 -4.09 4.31
C THR A 128 -3.35 -2.58 4.49
N VAL A 129 -4.13 -1.79 3.75
CA VAL A 129 -4.04 -0.32 3.76
C VAL A 129 -5.44 0.28 3.76
N SER A 130 -5.69 1.22 4.67
CA SER A 130 -6.84 2.11 4.60
C SER A 130 -6.43 3.41 3.91
N MET A 131 -6.91 3.62 2.70
CA MET A 131 -6.49 4.70 1.81
C MET A 131 -7.66 5.62 1.41
N THR A 132 -7.36 6.88 1.13
CA THR A 132 -8.20 7.80 0.37
C THR A 132 -7.39 8.36 -0.79
N VAL A 133 -7.87 8.19 -2.02
CA VAL A 133 -7.27 8.88 -3.18
C VAL A 133 -7.96 10.23 -3.33
N LYS A 134 -7.25 11.33 -3.04
CA LYS A 134 -7.78 12.71 -3.09
C LYS A 134 -7.69 13.29 -4.50
N ALA A 135 -6.66 12.91 -5.25
CA ALA A 135 -6.51 13.23 -6.67
C ALA A 135 -5.77 12.08 -7.35
N ALA A 136 -6.32 11.57 -8.45
CA ALA A 136 -5.67 10.59 -9.31
C ALA A 136 -5.14 11.26 -10.59
N ASP A 137 -4.05 10.73 -11.12
CA ASP A 137 -3.45 11.19 -12.37
C ASP A 137 -4.24 10.79 -13.62
N ASP A 138 -3.76 11.25 -14.79
CA ASP A 138 -4.34 10.98 -16.11
C ASP A 138 -3.69 9.80 -16.86
N GLY A 139 -2.98 8.92 -16.15
CA GLY A 139 -2.47 7.68 -16.71
C GLY A 139 -3.61 6.80 -17.26
N SER A 140 -3.28 5.84 -18.14
CA SER A 140 -4.28 5.00 -18.81
C SER A 140 -5.21 4.25 -17.84
N HIS A 141 -4.70 3.89 -16.67
CA HIS A 141 -5.44 3.26 -15.57
C HIS A 141 -5.48 4.13 -14.29
N GLY A 142 -4.85 5.31 -14.33
CA GLY A 142 -4.66 6.22 -13.21
C GLY A 142 -3.44 5.89 -12.34
N THR A 143 -3.46 6.40 -11.11
CA THR A 143 -2.34 6.34 -10.16
C THR A 143 -2.13 4.94 -9.64
N ALA A 144 -0.90 4.44 -9.70
CA ALA A 144 -0.51 3.21 -9.04
C ALA A 144 -0.43 3.45 -7.52
N ILE A 145 -1.24 2.72 -6.76
CA ILE A 145 -1.42 2.91 -5.31
C ILE A 145 -0.85 1.76 -4.46
N GLY A 146 -0.60 0.60 -5.07
CA GLY A 146 -0.01 -0.55 -4.39
C GLY A 146 0.54 -1.57 -5.38
N GLN A 147 1.59 -2.30 -4.96
CA GLN A 147 2.27 -3.26 -5.82
C GLN A 147 2.70 -4.52 -5.06
N VAL A 148 2.76 -5.63 -5.78
CA VAL A 148 3.59 -6.79 -5.46
C VAL A 148 4.71 -6.82 -6.49
N PHE A 149 5.95 -6.68 -6.04
CA PHE A 149 7.10 -6.48 -6.92
C PHE A 149 8.05 -7.67 -6.84
N ALA A 150 8.36 -8.30 -7.97
CA ALA A 150 9.32 -9.40 -8.05
C ALA A 150 10.74 -8.85 -7.92
N ALA A 151 11.43 -9.23 -6.83
CA ALA A 151 12.69 -8.62 -6.40
C ALA A 151 13.82 -8.85 -7.41
N ASP A 152 14.09 -10.12 -7.72
CA ASP A 152 15.24 -10.50 -8.56
C ASP A 152 15.05 -10.08 -10.02
N ALA A 153 13.83 -10.19 -10.54
CA ALA A 153 13.49 -9.74 -11.88
C ALA A 153 13.48 -8.22 -12.02
N SER A 154 13.39 -7.50 -10.90
CA SER A 154 13.22 -6.05 -10.85
C SER A 154 12.00 -5.56 -11.66
N LYS A 155 10.85 -6.24 -11.50
CA LYS A 155 9.59 -5.94 -12.22
C LYS A 155 8.38 -5.96 -11.28
N PRO A 156 7.35 -5.13 -11.53
CA PRO A 156 6.06 -5.27 -10.84
C PRO A 156 5.41 -6.58 -11.30
N LEU A 157 5.22 -7.54 -10.40
CA LEU A 157 4.42 -8.74 -10.68
C LEU A 157 2.94 -8.35 -10.78
N ALA A 158 2.48 -7.53 -9.83
CA ALA A 158 1.17 -6.93 -9.84
C ALA A 158 1.23 -5.46 -9.43
N GLU A 159 0.46 -4.63 -10.13
CA GLU A 159 0.37 -3.20 -9.89
C GLU A 159 -1.11 -2.79 -9.88
N MET A 160 -1.54 -2.19 -8.78
CA MET A 160 -2.92 -1.76 -8.57
C MET A 160 -3.06 -0.27 -8.84
N TYR A 161 -3.96 0.07 -9.75
CA TYR A 161 -4.20 1.43 -10.21
C TYR A 161 -5.57 1.94 -9.78
N TYR A 162 -5.65 3.24 -9.52
CA TYR A 162 -6.86 3.95 -9.18
C TYR A 162 -7.06 5.13 -10.14
N SER A 163 -8.16 5.12 -10.88
CA SER A 163 -8.46 6.13 -11.91
C SER A 163 -9.16 7.39 -11.36
N ARG A 164 -9.19 8.46 -12.17
CA ARG A 164 -10.01 9.67 -11.91
C ARG A 164 -11.51 9.42 -11.78
N LYS A 165 -12.00 8.26 -12.23
CA LYS A 165 -13.40 7.83 -12.10
C LYS A 165 -13.62 6.93 -10.88
N GLY A 166 -12.59 6.72 -10.06
CA GLY A 166 -12.63 5.85 -8.89
C GLY A 166 -12.61 4.36 -9.20
N GLU A 167 -12.42 3.97 -10.47
CA GLU A 167 -12.22 2.57 -10.83
C GLU A 167 -10.86 2.07 -10.32
N ILE A 168 -10.86 0.86 -9.78
CA ILE A 168 -9.68 0.16 -9.28
C ILE A 168 -9.45 -1.08 -10.14
N VAL A 169 -8.29 -1.13 -10.78
CA VAL A 169 -7.83 -2.26 -11.59
C VAL A 169 -6.49 -2.76 -11.07
N VAL A 170 -6.16 -4.01 -11.36
CA VAL A 170 -4.83 -4.58 -11.11
C VAL A 170 -4.28 -5.11 -12.43
N GLY A 171 -3.13 -4.61 -12.82
CA GLY A 171 -2.34 -5.17 -13.91
C GLY A 171 -1.39 -6.23 -13.38
N VAL A 172 -1.51 -7.47 -13.85
CA VAL A 172 -0.60 -8.57 -13.49
C VAL A 172 0.23 -8.93 -14.70
N LYS A 173 1.57 -8.93 -14.56
CA LYS A 173 2.43 -9.46 -15.63
C LYS A 173 2.46 -10.98 -15.52
N PRO A 174 2.26 -11.73 -16.62
CA PRO A 174 2.32 -13.19 -16.60
C PRO A 174 3.76 -13.73 -16.48
N ASP A 175 4.76 -12.88 -16.73
CA ASP A 175 6.20 -13.13 -16.59
C ASP A 175 6.97 -11.79 -16.51
N ALA A 176 8.30 -11.80 -16.48
CA ALA A 176 9.11 -10.57 -16.34
C ALA A 176 9.06 -9.63 -17.56
N ASP A 177 8.77 -10.16 -18.74
CA ASP A 177 8.99 -9.49 -20.02
C ASP A 177 7.67 -9.03 -20.67
N SER A 178 6.60 -9.79 -20.46
CA SER A 178 5.27 -9.57 -21.02
C SER A 178 4.56 -8.35 -20.45
N GLY A 179 3.60 -7.80 -21.22
CA GLY A 179 2.71 -6.74 -20.75
C GLY A 179 1.80 -7.19 -19.59
N GLN A 180 1.16 -6.22 -18.92
CA GLN A 180 0.20 -6.51 -17.86
C GLN A 180 -1.15 -6.96 -18.43
N ILE A 181 -1.75 -7.97 -17.82
CA ILE A 181 -3.16 -8.33 -17.98
C ILE A 181 -3.95 -7.57 -16.92
N VAL A 182 -4.82 -6.67 -17.36
CA VAL A 182 -5.55 -5.75 -16.47
C VAL A 182 -6.91 -6.32 -16.10
N THR A 183 -7.16 -6.45 -14.79
CA THR A 183 -8.42 -6.95 -14.23
C THR A 183 -9.06 -5.89 -13.34
N LYS A 184 -10.34 -5.60 -13.54
CA LYS A 184 -11.11 -4.72 -12.65
C LYS A 184 -11.43 -5.44 -11.34
N VAL A 185 -11.05 -4.84 -10.22
CA VAL A 185 -11.25 -5.42 -8.88
C VAL A 185 -12.20 -4.60 -8.00
N GLY A 186 -12.47 -3.34 -8.37
CA GLY A 186 -13.38 -2.51 -7.59
C GLY A 186 -13.70 -1.15 -8.20
N ASN A 187 -14.54 -0.39 -7.50
CA ASN A 187 -14.79 1.02 -7.73
C ASN A 187 -15.11 1.69 -6.39
N VAL A 188 -14.46 2.81 -6.12
CA VAL A 188 -14.66 3.63 -4.93
C VAL A 188 -14.60 5.08 -5.38
N ALA A 189 -15.59 5.90 -5.05
CA ALA A 189 -15.62 7.31 -5.45
C ALA A 189 -14.37 8.08 -4.96
N VAL A 190 -13.87 9.01 -5.78
CA VAL A 190 -12.72 9.87 -5.44
C VAL A 190 -12.96 10.61 -4.13
N GLY A 191 -11.93 10.69 -3.28
CA GLY A 191 -12.01 11.32 -1.97
C GLY A 191 -12.68 10.48 -0.88
N THR A 192 -13.15 9.27 -1.20
CA THR A 192 -13.76 8.33 -0.25
C THR A 192 -12.69 7.40 0.32
N LYS A 193 -12.73 7.17 1.64
CA LYS A 193 -11.85 6.21 2.30
C LYS A 193 -12.29 4.77 2.01
N PHE A 194 -11.35 3.90 1.69
CA PHE A 194 -11.56 2.47 1.49
C PHE A 194 -10.41 1.68 2.09
N GLU A 195 -10.63 0.38 2.26
CA GLU A 195 -9.57 -0.57 2.60
C GLU A 195 -9.26 -1.43 1.37
N TYR A 196 -7.96 -1.65 1.13
CA TYR A 196 -7.52 -2.75 0.30
C TYR A 196 -6.56 -3.67 1.03
N LYS A 197 -6.54 -4.93 0.58
CA LYS A 197 -5.55 -5.92 0.96
C LYS A 197 -4.93 -6.52 -0.29
N LEU A 198 -3.60 -6.48 -0.39
CA LEU A 198 -2.81 -7.27 -1.31
C LEU A 198 -2.29 -8.49 -0.54
N GLU A 199 -2.59 -9.69 -1.00
CA GLU A 199 -2.12 -10.94 -0.42
C GLU A 199 -1.51 -11.81 -1.50
N TYR A 200 -0.24 -12.19 -1.37
CA TYR A 200 0.39 -13.17 -2.24
C TYR A 200 0.94 -14.31 -1.38
N SER A 201 0.13 -15.36 -1.29
CA SER A 201 0.34 -16.42 -0.33
C SER A 201 0.05 -17.77 -0.95
N LYS A 202 0.92 -18.76 -0.69
CA LYS A 202 0.86 -20.10 -1.29
C LYS A 202 0.71 -20.02 -2.81
N ASP A 203 1.45 -19.10 -3.43
CA ASP A 203 1.45 -18.79 -4.85
C ASP A 203 0.08 -18.35 -5.42
N VAL A 204 -0.82 -17.84 -4.56
CA VAL A 204 -2.10 -17.27 -4.97
C VAL A 204 -2.13 -15.78 -4.66
N LEU A 205 -2.23 -14.96 -5.71
CA LEU A 205 -2.43 -13.51 -5.57
C LEU A 205 -3.92 -13.21 -5.40
N THR A 206 -4.27 -12.55 -4.29
CA THR A 206 -5.63 -12.10 -4.00
C THR A 206 -5.61 -10.61 -3.66
N VAL A 207 -6.50 -9.86 -4.30
CA VAL A 207 -6.76 -8.46 -3.98
C VAL A 207 -8.14 -8.33 -3.39
N THR A 208 -8.25 -7.69 -2.24
CA THR A 208 -9.54 -7.43 -1.58
C THR A 208 -9.78 -5.94 -1.54
N ILE A 209 -10.95 -5.48 -1.99
CA ILE A 209 -11.39 -4.08 -1.86
C ILE A 209 -12.64 -4.06 -0.98
N ASN A 210 -12.60 -3.38 0.17
CA ASN A 210 -13.70 -3.31 1.14
C ASN A 210 -14.33 -4.70 1.44
N GLY A 211 -13.49 -5.68 1.74
CA GLY A 211 -13.92 -7.06 2.03
C GLY A 211 -14.28 -7.93 0.81
N LYS A 212 -14.37 -7.36 -0.40
CA LYS A 212 -14.61 -8.13 -1.63
C LYS A 212 -13.30 -8.62 -2.25
N ALA A 213 -13.04 -9.92 -2.13
CA ALA A 213 -11.83 -10.56 -2.67
C ALA A 213 -11.96 -10.89 -4.16
N THR A 214 -10.87 -10.70 -4.90
CA THR A 214 -10.65 -11.11 -6.29
C THR A 214 -9.32 -11.85 -6.37
N LYS A 215 -9.34 -13.11 -6.80
CA LYS A 215 -8.13 -13.87 -7.10
C LYS A 215 -7.64 -13.49 -8.50
N LEU A 216 -6.34 -13.34 -8.65
CA LEU A 216 -5.70 -12.97 -9.90
C LEU A 216 -4.71 -14.06 -10.31
N ASP A 217 -4.73 -14.39 -11.60
CA ASP A 217 -3.75 -15.31 -12.19
C ASP A 217 -2.41 -14.60 -12.31
N THR A 218 -1.36 -15.20 -11.74
CA THR A 218 0.01 -14.68 -11.82
C THR A 218 0.77 -15.22 -13.05
N GLY A 219 0.18 -16.12 -13.84
CA GLY A 219 0.87 -16.71 -14.99
C GLY A 219 2.05 -17.59 -14.56
N ASN A 220 3.17 -17.50 -15.28
CA ASN A 220 4.27 -18.46 -15.24
C ASN A 220 5.45 -18.03 -14.37
N TRP A 221 5.20 -17.22 -13.34
CA TRP A 221 6.22 -16.91 -12.34
C TRP A 221 6.61 -18.16 -11.54
N ASP A 222 7.91 -18.47 -11.47
CA ASP A 222 8.44 -19.55 -10.62
C ASP A 222 8.55 -19.11 -9.14
N SER A 223 7.45 -18.62 -8.58
CA SER A 223 7.36 -18.16 -7.18
C SER A 223 8.49 -17.18 -6.77
N PRO A 224 8.75 -16.10 -7.53
CA PRO A 224 9.87 -15.20 -7.28
C PRO A 224 9.74 -14.57 -5.89
N ASN A 225 10.86 -14.32 -5.23
CA ASN A 225 10.83 -13.52 -4.01
C ASN A 225 10.28 -12.12 -4.34
N CYS A 226 9.39 -11.62 -3.49
CA CYS A 226 8.64 -10.41 -3.71
C CYS A 226 8.80 -9.42 -2.55
N TYR A 227 8.36 -8.18 -2.79
CA TYR A 227 8.11 -7.20 -1.74
C TYR A 227 6.90 -6.35 -2.10
N PHE A 228 6.26 -5.75 -1.10
CA PHE A 228 5.16 -4.82 -1.29
C PHE A 228 5.65 -3.40 -1.54
N LYS A 229 4.87 -2.66 -2.33
CA LYS A 229 4.95 -1.20 -2.40
C LYS A 229 3.57 -0.60 -2.20
N THR A 230 3.51 0.61 -1.66
CA THR A 230 2.26 1.32 -1.46
C THR A 230 2.49 2.81 -1.33
N GLY A 231 1.56 3.61 -1.84
CA GLY A 231 1.69 5.05 -1.79
C GLY A 231 1.18 5.68 -3.06
N ASN A 232 1.99 6.54 -3.65
CA ASN A 232 1.60 7.33 -4.81
C ASN A 232 2.65 7.24 -5.91
N TYR A 233 2.37 6.44 -6.94
CA TYR A 233 3.20 6.32 -8.14
C TYR A 233 2.43 6.85 -9.35
N ASN A 234 2.75 8.09 -9.75
CA ASN A 234 1.97 8.87 -10.70
C ASN A 234 2.24 8.44 -12.15
N GLN A 235 1.25 7.83 -12.81
CA GLN A 235 1.36 7.32 -14.18
C GLN A 235 0.98 8.36 -15.26
N GLY A 236 0.84 9.61 -14.84
CA GLY A 236 0.31 10.69 -15.65
C GLY A 236 1.19 11.07 -16.83
N LYS A 237 0.53 11.62 -17.85
CA LYS A 237 1.16 12.19 -19.05
C LYS A 237 1.25 13.71 -18.97
N SER A 238 0.35 14.34 -18.21
CA SER A 238 0.37 15.77 -17.92
C SER A 238 1.21 16.10 -16.68
N ALA A 239 1.34 17.39 -16.37
CA ALA A 239 2.00 17.88 -15.15
C ALA A 239 1.15 17.71 -13.88
N ASP A 240 -0.06 17.13 -13.98
CA ASP A 240 -0.99 17.01 -12.87
C ASP A 240 -0.41 16.12 -11.75
N SER A 241 -0.28 16.70 -10.55
CA SER A 241 0.07 15.92 -9.36
C SER A 241 -1.09 15.03 -8.92
N SER A 242 -0.75 13.85 -8.42
CA SER A 242 -1.65 12.94 -7.72
C SER A 242 -1.47 13.08 -6.20
N LYS A 243 -2.50 12.72 -5.42
CA LYS A 243 -2.48 12.78 -3.96
C LYS A 243 -3.26 11.63 -3.36
N VAL A 244 -2.60 10.87 -2.48
CA VAL A 244 -3.23 9.83 -1.66
C VAL A 244 -3.01 10.11 -0.18
N VAL A 245 -3.90 9.58 0.65
CA VAL A 245 -3.83 9.66 2.12
C VAL A 245 -3.99 8.26 2.69
N ILE A 246 -3.08 7.84 3.57
CA ILE A 246 -3.10 6.54 4.24
C ILE A 246 -3.46 6.74 5.71
N ALA A 247 -4.60 6.19 6.12
CA ALA A 247 -5.12 6.25 7.49
C ALA A 247 -4.75 5.02 8.33
N ALA A 248 -4.39 3.90 7.69
CA ALA A 248 -3.87 2.69 8.34
C ALA A 248 -3.01 1.91 7.34
N ILE A 249 -1.93 1.30 7.82
CA ILE A 249 -1.04 0.45 7.02
C ILE A 249 -0.51 -0.69 7.88
N LYS A 250 -0.54 -1.91 7.36
CA LYS A 250 -0.05 -3.09 8.07
C LYS A 250 0.52 -4.11 7.08
N VAL A 251 1.73 -4.57 7.36
CA VAL A 251 2.35 -5.72 6.69
C VAL A 251 2.33 -6.91 7.65
N SER A 252 2.15 -8.11 7.11
CA SER A 252 2.20 -9.36 7.88
C SER A 252 2.83 -10.47 7.05
N HIS A 253 3.77 -11.19 7.67
CA HIS A 253 4.39 -12.40 7.13
C HIS A 253 4.27 -13.54 8.14
N SER A 254 3.97 -14.75 7.66
CA SER A 254 4.01 -15.99 8.47
C SER A 254 4.30 -17.21 7.62
#